data_AF-A0A0D2MGN4-F1
#
_entry.id   AF-A0A0D2MGN4-F1
#
_cell.length_a   1.000
_cell.length_b   1.000
_cell.length_c   1.000
_cell.angle_alpha   90.00
_cell.angle_beta   90.00
_cell.angle_gamma   90.00
#
_symmetry.space_group_name_H-M   'P 1'
#
loop_
_entity.id
_entity.type
_entity.pdbx_description
1 polymer ?
#
loop_
_entity_poly.entity_id
_entity_poly.type
_entity_poly.pdbx_seq_one_letter_code
_entity_poly.pdbx_strand_id
1 'polypeptide(L)'
;MRAATSYQEWRELAEQLDQVDANRLGGRCGIEEGRLYDRKLLLQKLQHLQQVREGGNIREMMFNLRSDLIRNVANVAKSQLHEHSHSVPSTIRSYITEVQTQVNRAAPQAHSCALQWRGPASEPSPWSHGGGGGGSRGSRPW
;
A
#
# COMPACT_ATOMS: atom_id res chain seq x y z
N MET A 1 7.80 -3.52 28.30
CA MET A 1 6.76 -3.62 27.25
C MET A 1 5.41 -4.18 27.73
N ARG A 2 5.34 -5.31 28.47
CA ARG A 2 4.05 -5.91 28.90
C ARG A 2 3.16 -5.01 29.79
N ALA A 3 3.73 -4.04 30.48
CA ALA A 3 2.99 -3.10 31.34
C ALA A 3 2.48 -1.85 30.61
N ALA A 4 2.83 -1.67 29.33
CA ALA A 4 2.41 -0.50 28.58
C ALA A 4 0.88 -0.53 28.36
N THR A 5 0.23 0.59 28.61
CA THR A 5 -1.23 0.75 28.56
C THR A 5 -1.69 1.39 27.26
N SER A 6 -0.77 1.99 26.51
CA SER A 6 -1.02 2.60 25.20
C SER A 6 0.02 2.20 24.15
N TYR A 7 -0.34 2.32 22.87
CA TYR A 7 0.60 2.06 21.77
C TYR A 7 1.77 3.06 21.76
N GLN A 8 1.52 4.32 22.11
CA GLN A 8 2.57 5.34 22.20
C GLN A 8 3.59 4.97 23.27
N GLU A 9 3.12 4.65 24.48
CA GLU A 9 3.98 4.20 25.58
C GLU A 9 4.75 2.93 25.20
N TRP A 10 4.10 1.96 24.55
CA TRP A 10 4.78 0.76 24.06
C TRP A 10 5.89 1.09 23.06
N ARG A 11 5.62 2.00 22.11
CA ARG A 11 6.58 2.41 21.07
C ARG A 11 7.79 3.11 21.69
N GLU A 12 7.55 4.05 22.61
CA GLU A 12 8.63 4.79 23.28
C GLU A 12 9.52 3.84 24.08
N LEU A 13 8.93 2.88 24.80
CA LEU A 13 9.68 1.86 25.53
C LEU A 13 10.46 0.92 24.59
N ALA A 14 9.91 0.59 23.42
CA ALA A 14 10.59 -0.23 22.42
C ALA A 14 11.81 0.50 21.82
N GLU A 15 11.68 1.79 21.52
CA GLU A 15 12.80 2.62 21.04
C GLU A 15 13.90 2.77 22.08
N GLN A 16 13.53 2.97 23.36
CA GLN A 16 14.49 3.01 24.46
C GLN A 16 15.25 1.68 24.60
N LEU A 17 14.56 0.56 24.44
CA LEU A 17 15.17 -0.77 24.52
C LEU A 17 16.16 -1.00 23.37
N ASP A 18 15.78 -0.65 22.14
CA ASP A 18 16.66 -0.72 20.98
C ASP A 18 17.93 0.11 21.18
N GLN A 19 17.82 1.30 21.79
CA GLN A 19 18.98 2.17 22.08
C GLN A 19 19.92 1.55 23.13
N VAL A 20 19.36 0.96 24.19
CA VAL A 20 20.13 0.28 25.23
C VAL A 20 20.85 -0.94 24.65
N ASP A 21 20.17 -1.75 23.83
CA ASP A 21 20.76 -2.92 23.20
C ASP A 21 21.81 -2.57 22.14
N ALA A 22 21.60 -1.50 21.36
CA ALA A 22 22.61 -0.99 20.44
C ALA A 22 23.89 -0.57 21.20
N ASN A 23 23.75 0.11 22.33
CA ASN A 23 24.88 0.50 23.18
C ASN A 23 25.58 -0.73 23.79
N ARG A 24 24.82 -1.71 24.27
CA ARG A 24 25.33 -2.96 24.86
C ARG A 24 26.06 -3.83 23.83
N LEU A 25 25.57 -3.88 22.60
CA LEU A 25 26.08 -4.74 21.54
C LEU A 25 27.12 -4.06 20.64
N GLY A 26 27.53 -2.82 20.96
CA GLY A 26 28.56 -2.08 20.23
C GLY A 26 28.12 -1.63 18.83
N GLY A 27 26.87 -1.19 18.68
CA GLY A 27 26.31 -0.73 17.40
C GLY A 27 25.83 -1.84 16.47
N ARG A 28 25.89 -3.12 16.88
CA ARG A 28 25.49 -4.27 16.03
C ARG A 28 24.03 -4.26 15.61
N CYS A 29 23.11 -3.70 16.39
CA CYS A 29 21.70 -3.54 15.97
C CYS A 29 21.58 -2.69 14.68
N GLY A 30 22.45 -1.67 14.50
CA GLY A 30 22.45 -0.83 13.29
C GLY A 30 23.16 -1.46 12.08
N ILE A 31 24.04 -2.46 12.28
CA ILE A 31 24.74 -3.18 11.20
C ILE A 31 23.78 -4.14 10.47
N GLU A 32 22.80 -4.68 11.19
CA GLU A 32 21.78 -5.55 10.61
C GLU A 32 20.77 -4.75 9.75
N GLU A 33 20.46 -3.49 10.10
CA GLU A 33 19.54 -2.66 9.30
C GLU A 33 19.95 -2.57 7.82
N GLY A 34 21.25 -2.34 7.54
CA GLY A 34 21.77 -2.25 6.17
C GLY A 34 21.78 -3.58 5.41
N ARG A 35 21.63 -4.72 6.10
CA ARG A 35 21.48 -6.06 5.50
C ARG A 35 20.02 -6.46 5.32
N LEU A 36 19.12 -5.92 6.13
CA LEU A 36 17.72 -6.31 6.17
C LEU A 36 16.88 -5.49 5.19
N TYR A 37 17.16 -4.19 5.04
CA TYR A 37 16.49 -3.32 4.08
C TYR A 37 17.45 -2.29 3.46
N ASP A 38 17.18 -1.87 2.23
CA ASP A 38 18.00 -0.85 1.57
C ASP A 38 17.55 0.55 1.99
N ARG A 39 18.17 1.07 3.06
CA ARG A 39 17.87 2.41 3.59
C ARG A 39 18.06 3.52 2.55
N LYS A 40 19.05 3.40 1.65
CA LYS A 40 19.34 4.45 0.65
C LYS A 40 18.25 4.47 -0.41
N LEU A 41 17.88 3.30 -0.93
CA LEU A 41 16.77 3.17 -1.88
C LEU A 41 15.46 3.67 -1.27
N LEU A 42 15.20 3.35 0.00
CA LEU A 42 14.00 3.80 0.70
C LEU A 42 13.93 5.32 0.84
N LEU A 43 15.05 5.98 1.17
CA LEU A 43 15.12 7.44 1.25
C LEU A 43 14.91 8.10 -0.12
N GLN A 44 15.51 7.55 -1.18
CA GLN A 44 15.30 8.02 -2.55
C GLN A 44 13.82 7.90 -2.95
N LYS A 45 13.18 6.80 -2.57
CA LYS A 45 11.76 6.57 -2.83
C LYS A 45 10.85 7.50 -2.04
N LEU A 46 11.15 7.73 -0.77
CA LEU A 46 10.44 8.71 0.05
C LEU A 46 10.52 10.11 -0.57
N GLN A 47 11.71 10.55 -0.98
CA GLN A 47 11.90 11.85 -1.62
C GLN A 47 11.11 11.96 -2.94
N HIS A 48 11.15 10.92 -3.78
CA HIS A 48 10.39 10.87 -5.02
C HIS A 48 8.88 10.96 -4.76
N LEU A 49 8.37 10.21 -3.78
CA LEU A 49 6.96 10.26 -3.41
C LEU A 49 6.55 11.67 -2.94
N GLN A 50 7.36 12.33 -2.12
CA GLN A 50 7.10 13.69 -1.67
C GLN A 50 7.03 14.67 -2.85
N GLN A 51 7.97 14.59 -3.80
CA GLN A 51 7.97 15.42 -5.01
C GLN A 51 6.72 15.20 -5.87
N VAL A 52 6.32 13.94 -6.09
CA VAL A 52 5.10 13.61 -6.86
C VAL A 52 3.85 14.14 -6.16
N ARG A 53 3.79 14.08 -4.82
CA ARG A 53 2.70 14.66 -4.03
C ARG A 53 2.65 16.18 -4.14
N GLU A 54 3.80 16.85 -4.10
CA GLU A 54 3.92 18.30 -4.28
C GLU A 54 3.46 18.74 -5.69
N GLY A 55 3.74 17.92 -6.71
CA GLY A 55 3.24 18.14 -8.08
C GLY A 55 1.72 18.05 -8.22
N GLY A 56 1.00 17.45 -7.26
CA GLY A 56 -0.47 17.45 -7.19
C GLY A 56 -1.18 16.59 -8.24
N ASN A 57 -0.46 15.90 -9.12
CA ASN A 57 -1.04 15.01 -10.12
C ASN A 57 -1.43 13.66 -9.52
N ILE A 58 -2.71 13.49 -9.21
CA ILE A 58 -3.20 12.30 -8.47
C ILE A 58 -3.09 11.01 -9.30
N ARG A 59 -3.19 11.09 -10.63
CA ARG A 59 -2.97 9.92 -11.49
C ARG A 59 -1.53 9.43 -11.39
N GLU A 60 -0.59 10.37 -11.38
CA GLU A 60 0.84 10.08 -11.22
C GLU A 60 1.16 9.56 -9.82
N MET A 61 0.58 10.17 -8.77
CA MET A 61 0.69 9.66 -7.40
C MET A 61 0.23 8.19 -7.31
N MET A 62 -0.97 7.87 -7.83
CA MET A 62 -1.51 6.51 -7.80
C MET A 62 -0.65 5.51 -8.58
N PHE A 63 -0.08 5.91 -9.72
CA PHE A 63 0.81 5.07 -10.51
C PHE A 63 2.09 4.72 -9.73
N ASN A 64 2.68 5.70 -9.06
CA ASN A 64 3.88 5.51 -8.24
C ASN A 64 3.58 4.62 -7.02
N LEU A 65 2.51 4.91 -6.28
CA LEU A 65 2.09 4.10 -5.12
C LEU A 65 1.87 2.64 -5.49
N ARG A 66 1.11 2.36 -6.57
CA ARG A 66 0.85 1.00 -7.02
C ARG A 66 2.14 0.26 -7.39
N SER A 67 3.05 0.94 -8.08
CA SER A 67 4.32 0.35 -8.51
C SER A 67 5.22 -0.01 -7.34
N ASP A 68 5.28 0.87 -6.34
CA ASP A 68 6.14 0.71 -5.17
C ASP A 68 5.57 -0.35 -4.20
N LEU A 69 4.29 -0.27 -3.85
CA LEU A 69 3.66 -1.20 -2.90
C LEU A 69 3.68 -2.66 -3.38
N ILE A 70 3.47 -2.91 -4.67
CA ILE A 70 3.47 -4.27 -5.24
C ILE A 70 4.88 -4.90 -5.25
N ARG A 71 5.93 -4.07 -5.34
CA ARG A 71 7.31 -4.56 -5.55
C ARG A 71 8.11 -4.76 -4.28
N ASN A 72 7.52 -4.58 -3.10
CA ASN A 72 8.23 -4.59 -1.81
C ASN A 72 9.44 -3.62 -1.84
N VAL A 73 9.17 -2.31 -1.82
CA VAL A 73 10.22 -1.28 -1.87
C VAL A 73 11.30 -1.53 -0.83
N ALA A 74 12.56 -1.52 -1.27
CA ALA A 74 13.73 -1.60 -0.41
C ALA A 74 13.71 -2.80 0.56
N ASN A 75 12.93 -3.83 0.27
CA ASN A 75 12.79 -5.03 1.10
C ASN A 75 12.24 -4.75 2.51
N VAL A 76 11.45 -3.68 2.69
CA VAL A 76 10.91 -3.29 4.00
C VAL A 76 9.85 -4.25 4.55
N ALA A 77 9.28 -5.12 3.71
CA ALA A 77 8.30 -6.13 4.13
C ALA A 77 8.93 -7.44 4.63
N LYS A 78 10.26 -7.47 4.85
CA LYS A 78 10.97 -8.68 5.28
C LYS A 78 10.78 -8.93 6.78
N SER A 79 10.26 -10.10 7.16
CA SER A 79 9.98 -10.46 8.56
C SER A 79 11.20 -10.35 9.48
N GLN A 80 12.38 -10.72 8.98
CA GLN A 80 13.65 -10.69 9.73
C GLN A 80 14.01 -9.27 10.24
N LEU A 81 13.49 -8.23 9.60
CA LEU A 81 13.63 -6.86 10.09
C LEU A 81 13.00 -6.68 11.48
N HIS A 82 11.86 -7.32 11.71
CA HIS A 82 11.07 -7.20 12.93
C HIS A 82 11.47 -8.21 14.01
N GLU A 83 12.34 -9.17 13.68
CA GLU A 83 12.87 -10.17 14.62
C GLU A 83 14.03 -9.61 15.46
N HIS A 84 14.75 -8.62 14.94
CA HIS A 84 15.98 -8.08 15.54
C HIS A 84 15.85 -6.64 16.06
N SER A 85 14.71 -5.99 15.82
CA SER A 85 14.44 -4.64 16.31
C SER A 85 13.08 -4.60 16.98
N HIS A 86 13.03 -4.02 18.17
CA HIS A 86 11.80 -3.87 18.95
C HIS A 86 10.91 -2.77 18.38
N SER A 87 11.49 -1.79 17.70
CA SER A 87 10.80 -0.69 17.02
C SER A 87 10.98 -0.75 15.50
N VAL A 88 10.11 -0.06 14.75
CA VAL A 88 10.28 0.06 13.29
C VAL A 88 11.23 1.21 13.00
N PRO A 89 12.30 1.04 12.18
CA PRO A 89 13.22 2.13 11.85
C PRO A 89 12.51 3.39 11.34
N SER A 90 13.03 4.56 11.73
CA SER A 90 12.40 5.86 11.45
C SER A 90 12.17 6.13 9.97
N THR A 91 13.10 5.69 9.11
CA THR A 91 13.01 5.79 7.64
C THR A 91 11.81 5.02 7.07
N ILE A 92 11.56 3.82 7.59
CA ILE A 92 10.41 2.99 7.20
C ILE A 92 9.10 3.63 7.68
N ARG A 93 9.10 4.17 8.90
CA ARG A 93 7.93 4.91 9.42
C ARG A 93 7.62 6.13 8.55
N SER A 94 8.61 6.94 8.20
CA SER A 94 8.42 8.10 7.32
C SER A 94 7.87 7.70 5.95
N TYR A 95 8.38 6.62 5.37
CA TYR A 95 7.84 6.07 4.11
C TYR A 95 6.38 5.64 4.24
N ILE A 96 6.04 4.88 5.28
CA ILE A 96 4.65 4.43 5.53
C ILE A 96 3.72 5.63 5.72
N THR A 97 4.13 6.63 6.51
CA THR A 97 3.33 7.85 6.73
C THR A 97 3.10 8.62 5.42
N GLU A 98 4.10 8.73 4.55
CA GLU A 98 3.95 9.37 3.24
C GLU A 98 2.96 8.59 2.36
N VAL A 99 3.11 7.26 2.28
CA VAL A 99 2.16 6.39 1.55
C VAL A 99 0.73 6.58 2.06
N GLN A 100 0.53 6.53 3.39
CA GLN A 100 -0.78 6.75 4.01
C GLN A 100 -1.36 8.11 3.64
N THR A 101 -0.54 9.16 3.69
CA THR A 101 -0.94 10.52 3.32
C THR A 101 -1.41 10.59 1.87
N GLN A 102 -0.67 9.99 0.94
CA GLN A 102 -1.03 10.00 -0.47
C GLN A 102 -2.27 9.15 -0.79
N VAL A 103 -2.40 7.97 -0.18
CA VAL A 103 -3.58 7.11 -0.30
C VAL A 103 -4.83 7.86 0.19
N ASN A 104 -4.75 8.49 1.36
CA ASN A 104 -5.85 9.27 1.93
C ASN A 104 -6.20 10.49 1.07
N ARG A 105 -5.23 11.08 0.37
CA ARG A 105 -5.48 12.18 -0.58
C ARG A 105 -6.12 11.72 -1.89
N ALA A 106 -5.78 10.51 -2.35
CA ALA A 106 -6.34 9.94 -3.57
C ALA A 106 -7.73 9.30 -3.37
N ALA A 107 -8.03 8.76 -2.19
CA ALA A 107 -9.29 8.07 -1.89
C ALA A 107 -10.57 8.92 -2.09
N PRO A 108 -10.64 10.21 -1.73
CA PRO A 108 -11.80 11.06 -2.01
C PRO A 108 -12.08 11.22 -3.51
N GLN A 109 -11.03 11.22 -4.36
CA GLN A 109 -11.19 11.38 -5.80
C GLN A 109 -11.54 10.07 -6.52
N ALA A 110 -11.20 8.92 -5.94
CA ALA A 110 -11.60 7.61 -6.49
C ALA A 110 -13.14 7.45 -6.51
N HIS A 111 -13.84 7.96 -5.48
CA HIS A 111 -15.31 7.95 -5.42
C HIS A 111 -15.94 8.90 -6.47
N SER A 112 -15.29 10.03 -6.78
CA SER A 112 -15.73 10.95 -7.84
C SER A 112 -15.50 10.36 -9.25
N CYS A 113 -14.35 9.70 -9.45
CA CYS A 113 -14.04 9.05 -10.73
C CYS A 113 -14.91 7.82 -11.02
N ALA A 114 -15.26 7.04 -9.98
CA ALA A 114 -16.19 5.91 -10.10
C ALA A 114 -17.62 6.35 -10.43
N LEU A 115 -18.05 7.53 -9.97
CA LEU A 115 -19.35 8.13 -10.33
C LEU A 115 -19.34 8.80 -11.71
N GLN A 116 -18.16 9.13 -12.26
CA GLN A 116 -18.01 9.79 -13.57
C GLN A 116 -17.90 8.80 -14.74
N TRP A 117 -17.63 7.51 -14.49
CA TRP A 117 -17.74 6.44 -15.48
C TRP A 117 -19.21 6.12 -15.77
N ARG A 118 -19.92 7.03 -16.46
CA ARG A 118 -21.04 6.61 -17.30
C ARG A 118 -20.42 5.94 -18.52
N GLY A 119 -20.46 4.61 -18.58
CA GLY A 119 -20.18 3.88 -19.82
C GLY A 119 -21.04 4.45 -20.97
N PRO A 120 -20.61 4.31 -22.24
CA PRO A 120 -21.36 4.81 -23.37
C PRO A 120 -22.79 4.27 -23.31
N ALA A 121 -23.74 5.19 -23.13
CA ALA A 121 -25.16 4.90 -23.15
C ALA A 121 -25.56 4.62 -24.60
N SER A 122 -25.53 3.34 -25.01
CA SER A 122 -26.41 2.70 -26.00
C SER A 122 -25.72 1.47 -26.60
N GLU A 123 -25.96 0.30 -26.02
CA GLU A 123 -25.98 -0.93 -26.81
C GLU A 123 -26.88 -1.94 -26.08
N PRO A 124 -28.02 -2.34 -26.67
CA PRO A 124 -28.84 -3.38 -26.07
C PRO A 124 -28.05 -4.70 -26.08
N SER A 125 -28.00 -5.35 -24.92
CA SER A 125 -27.30 -6.61 -24.73
C SER A 125 -27.78 -7.66 -25.75
N PRO A 126 -26.85 -8.36 -26.44
CA PRO A 126 -27.21 -9.40 -27.41
C PRO A 126 -27.74 -10.69 -26.77
N TRP A 127 -27.83 -10.74 -25.44
CA TRP A 127 -28.27 -11.91 -24.67
C TRP A 127 -29.72 -11.81 -24.18
N SER A 128 -30.54 -10.95 -24.79
CA SER A 128 -31.99 -10.98 -24.62
C SER A 128 -32.60 -12.12 -25.44
N HIS A 129 -32.33 -13.36 -25.05
CA HIS A 129 -33.16 -14.49 -25.45
C HIS A 129 -34.10 -14.83 -24.31
N GLY A 130 -35.28 -14.18 -24.35
CA GLY A 130 -36.47 -14.70 -23.71
C GLY A 130 -36.83 -16.03 -24.35
N GLY A 131 -36.71 -17.12 -23.58
CA GLY A 131 -37.13 -18.46 -23.98
C GLY A 131 -38.32 -18.92 -23.15
N GLY A 132 -39.45 -18.25 -23.30
CA GLY A 132 -40.73 -18.69 -22.76
C GLY A 132 -41.47 -19.58 -23.75
N GLY A 133 -41.58 -20.87 -23.44
CA GLY A 133 -42.79 -21.69 -23.56
C GLY A 133 -43.38 -22.04 -24.93
N GLY A 134 -43.65 -23.34 -25.11
CA GLY A 134 -44.87 -23.81 -25.78
C GLY A 134 -44.70 -24.28 -27.22
N GLY A 135 -44.73 -25.60 -27.41
CA GLY A 135 -44.58 -26.23 -28.71
C GLY A 135 -45.80 -26.13 -29.64
N SER A 136 -45.58 -26.51 -30.90
CA SER A 136 -46.52 -27.30 -31.69
C SER A 136 -45.77 -27.92 -32.87
N ARG A 137 -46.01 -29.22 -33.04
CA ARG A 137 -45.57 -30.03 -34.17
C ARG A 137 -46.30 -29.55 -35.44
N GLY A 138 -45.58 -29.42 -36.55
CA GLY A 138 -46.19 -29.13 -37.86
C GLY A 138 -45.14 -29.12 -38.96
N SER A 139 -45.22 -30.11 -39.83
CA SER A 139 -44.27 -30.54 -40.86
C SER A 139 -43.72 -29.47 -41.81
N ARG A 140 -42.47 -29.68 -42.22
CA ARG A 140 -41.84 -29.14 -43.44
C ARG A 140 -42.55 -29.67 -44.72
N PRO A 141 -42.20 -29.13 -45.90
CA PRO A 141 -41.65 -27.80 -46.17
C PRO A 141 -42.52 -27.04 -47.17
N TRP A 142 -42.34 -25.71 -47.22
CA TRP A 142 -43.22 -24.73 -47.87
C TRP A 142 -44.43 -24.36 -47.02
#